data_AF-A0A3D3NV05-F1
#
_entry.id   AF-A0A3D3NV05-F1
#
_cell.length_a   1.000
_cell.length_b   1.000
_cell.length_c   1.000
_cell.angle_alpha   90.00
_cell.angle_beta   90.00
_cell.angle_gamma   90.00
#
_symmetry.space_group_name_H-M   'P 1'
#
loop_
_entity.id
_entity.type
_entity.pdbx_description
1 polymer ?
#
loop_
_entity_poly.entity_id
_entity_poly.type
_entity_poly.pdbx_seq_one_letter_code
_entity_poly.pdbx_strand_id
1 'polypeptide(L)' 'GPKFRFFERAEPAGIPARCLRRSDAPGLFFAGRCLSADHEALASVRVMGTCMATGEAAGRMAAEHACLQR' A
#
# COMPACT_ATOMS: atom_id res chain seq x y z
N GLY A 1 -6.20 -15.54 25.97
CA GLY A 1 -6.40 -14.15 25.55
C GLY A 1 -5.54 -13.84 24.33
N PRO A 2 -5.77 -12.72 23.61
CA PRO A 2 -4.92 -12.31 22.50
C PRO A 2 -3.48 -12.05 22.96
N LYS A 3 -2.49 -12.49 22.17
CA LYS A 3 -1.07 -12.21 22.41
C LYS A 3 -0.66 -11.00 21.59
N PHE A 4 -0.36 -9.88 22.24
CA PHE A 4 0.21 -8.71 21.56
C PHE A 4 1.68 -8.95 21.24
N ARG A 5 2.08 -8.64 20.01
CA ARG A 5 3.48 -8.59 19.60
C ARG A 5 3.85 -7.13 19.35
N PHE A 6 4.98 -6.72 19.88
CA PHE A 6 5.54 -5.39 19.69
C PHE A 6 6.89 -5.54 19.00
N PHE A 7 7.20 -4.60 18.12
CA PHE A 7 8.49 -4.57 17.44
C PHE A 7 9.60 -4.18 18.42
N GLU A 8 10.78 -4.76 18.27
CA GLU A 8 11.96 -4.36 19.04
C GLU A 8 12.40 -2.93 18.71
N ARG A 9 12.16 -2.48 17.48
CA ARG A 9 12.43 -1.11 16.99
C ARG A 9 11.16 -0.50 16.42
N ALA A 10 10.84 0.72 16.88
CA ALA A 10 9.68 1.47 16.44
C ALA A 10 9.96 2.21 15.11
N GLU A 11 10.01 1.47 14.01
CA GLU A 11 10.21 2.04 12.68
C GLU A 11 8.89 2.02 11.87
N PRO A 12 8.57 3.10 11.15
CA PRO A 12 7.41 3.11 10.27
C PRO A 12 7.56 2.08 9.14
N ALA A 13 6.47 1.39 8.79
CA ALA A 13 6.44 0.56 7.60
C ALA A 13 6.57 1.44 6.36
N GLY A 14 7.58 1.15 5.53
CA GLY A 14 7.70 1.77 4.21
C GLY A 14 6.63 1.23 3.25
N ILE A 15 6.06 2.10 2.42
CA ILE A 15 5.10 1.71 1.36
C ILE A 15 5.66 2.11 -0.02
N PRO A 16 6.59 1.33 -0.60
CA PRO A 16 7.09 1.60 -1.94
C PRO A 16 5.98 1.47 -2.99
N ALA A 17 6.07 2.19 -4.11
CA ALA A 17 5.06 2.16 -5.17
C ALA A 17 4.73 0.74 -5.69
N ARG A 18 5.69 -0.20 -5.61
CA ARG A 18 5.47 -1.60 -5.99
C ARG A 18 4.37 -2.29 -5.18
N CYS A 19 4.12 -1.86 -3.95
CA CYS A 19 3.05 -2.40 -3.10
C CYS A 19 1.66 -2.06 -3.63
N LEU A 20 1.54 -1.01 -4.46
CA LEU A 20 0.30 -0.48 -4.98
C LEU A 20 0.00 -0.93 -6.42
N ARG A 21 0.80 -1.82 -7.01
CA ARG A 21 0.60 -2.29 -8.39
C ARG A 21 0.77 -3.80 -8.49
N ARG A 22 0.07 -4.39 -9.46
CA ARG A 22 0.29 -5.77 -9.87
C ARG A 22 1.43 -5.86 -10.90
N SER A 23 2.25 -6.91 -10.85
CA SER A 23 3.36 -7.12 -11.79
C SER A 23 2.94 -7.74 -13.12
N ASP A 24 1.95 -8.62 -13.11
CA ASP A 24 1.44 -9.41 -14.25
C ASP A 24 0.16 -8.84 -14.87
N ALA A 25 -0.38 -7.74 -14.32
CA ALA A 25 -1.54 -7.03 -14.86
C ALA A 25 -1.25 -5.52 -14.89
N PRO A 26 -0.61 -5.01 -15.96
CA PRO A 26 -0.38 -3.57 -16.13
C PRO A 26 -1.70 -2.79 -16.07
N GLY A 27 -1.69 -1.65 -15.40
CA GLY A 27 -2.90 -0.82 -15.23
C GLY A 27 -3.79 -1.22 -14.05
N LEU A 28 -3.48 -2.31 -13.34
CA LEU A 28 -4.16 -2.69 -12.10
C LEU A 28 -3.39 -2.18 -10.87
N PHE A 29 -4.05 -1.33 -10.09
CA PHE A 29 -3.50 -0.69 -8.90
C PHE A 29 -4.34 -1.00 -7.65
N PHE A 30 -3.72 -0.93 -6.48
CA PHE A 30 -4.33 -1.22 -5.18
C PHE A 30 -4.02 -0.13 -4.16
N ALA A 31 -4.89 0.02 -3.17
CA ALA A 31 -4.69 0.91 -2.03
C ALA A 31 -5.34 0.33 -0.76
N GLY A 32 -5.03 0.93 0.40
CA GLY A 32 -5.57 0.50 1.68
C GLY A 32 -5.28 -0.97 1.99
N ARG A 33 -6.30 -1.75 2.39
CA ARG A 33 -6.13 -3.17 2.80
C ARG A 33 -5.72 -4.12 1.67
N CYS A 34 -5.89 -3.72 0.41
CA CYS A 34 -5.65 -4.60 -0.74
C CYS A 34 -4.21 -4.49 -1.29
N LEU A 35 -3.36 -3.66 -0.69
CA LEU A 35 -1.96 -3.53 -1.08
C LEU A 35 -1.11 -4.70 -0.59
N SER A 36 0.05 -4.92 -1.23
CA SER A 36 1.02 -5.92 -0.77
C SER A 36 1.76 -5.41 0.48
N ALA A 37 1.63 -6.13 1.59
CA ALA A 37 2.26 -5.81 2.86
C ALA A 37 2.60 -7.08 3.65
N ASP A 38 3.63 -6.99 4.49
CA ASP A 38 3.89 -7.98 5.53
C ASP A 38 2.75 -7.99 6.55
N HIS A 39 2.53 -9.13 7.20
CA HIS A 39 1.45 -9.30 8.17
C HIS A 39 1.46 -8.22 9.27
N GLU A 40 2.65 -7.87 9.76
CA GLU A 40 2.82 -6.89 10.83
C GLU A 40 2.66 -5.45 10.31
N ALA A 41 3.13 -5.16 9.10
CA ALA A 41 2.91 -3.87 8.44
C ALA A 41 1.42 -3.62 8.13
N LEU A 42 0.64 -4.68 7.86
CA LEU A 42 -0.79 -4.56 7.56
C LEU A 42 -1.56 -3.86 8.71
N ALA A 43 -1.09 -3.98 9.95
CA ALA A 43 -1.70 -3.34 11.11
C ALA A 43 -1.70 -1.80 11.01
N SER A 44 -0.62 -1.20 10.48
CA SER A 44 -0.48 0.25 10.37
C SER A 44 -0.96 0.79 9.01
N VAL A 45 -0.65 0.10 7.91
CA VAL A 45 -0.99 0.58 6.55
C VAL A 45 -2.50 0.62 6.27
N ARG A 46 -3.31 -0.12 7.04
CA ARG A 46 -4.78 -0.11 6.91
C ARG A 46 -5.48 1.00 7.72
N VAL A 47 -4.74 1.83 8.45
CA VAL A 47 -5.31 2.96 9.21
C VAL A 47 -5.77 4.04 8.22
N MET A 48 -6.74 4.87 8.61
CA MET A 48 -7.34 5.87 7.72
C MET A 48 -6.32 6.78 7.02
N GLY A 49 -5.34 7.30 7.76
CA GLY A 49 -4.33 8.22 7.19
C GLY A 49 -3.48 7.57 6.09
N THR A 50 -2.99 6.35 6.34
CA THR A 50 -2.22 5.59 5.35
C THR A 50 -3.09 5.13 4.18
N CYS A 51 -4.35 4.77 4.42
CA CYS A 51 -5.30 4.46 3.34
C CYS A 51 -5.52 5.66 2.41
N MET A 52 -5.67 6.87 2.97
CA MET A 52 -5.84 8.09 2.19
C MET A 52 -4.60 8.37 1.33
N ALA A 53 -3.40 8.34 1.93
CA ALA A 53 -2.14 8.56 1.23
C ALA A 53 -1.89 7.51 0.12
N THR A 54 -2.15 6.23 0.41
CA THR A 54 -2.01 5.17 -0.60
C THR A 54 -3.06 5.26 -1.71
N GLY A 55 -4.27 5.72 -1.40
CA GLY A 55 -5.32 5.98 -2.39
C GLY A 55 -4.94 7.09 -3.36
N GLU A 56 -4.42 8.21 -2.85
CA GLU A 56 -3.89 9.30 -3.68
C GLU A 56 -2.75 8.81 -4.58
N ALA A 57 -1.78 8.10 -4.00
CA ALA A 57 -0.64 7.56 -4.75
C ALA A 57 -1.07 6.59 -5.85
N ALA A 58 -1.97 5.65 -5.55
CA ALA A 58 -2.50 4.69 -6.52
C ALA A 58 -3.30 5.40 -7.64
N GLY A 59 -4.10 6.41 -7.31
CA GLY A 59 -4.83 7.22 -8.28
C GLY A 59 -3.91 7.97 -9.25
N ARG A 60 -2.85 8.60 -8.72
CA ARG A 60 -1.83 9.27 -9.55
C ARG A 60 -1.12 8.27 -10.47
N MET A 61 -0.70 7.12 -9.95
CA MET A 61 -0.07 6.06 -10.75
C MET A 61 -1.00 5.56 -11.87
N ALA A 62 -2.30 5.43 -11.59
CA ALA A 62 -3.29 5.04 -12.58
C ALA A 62 -3.48 6.11 -13.67
N ALA A 63 -3.53 7.38 -13.30
CA ALA A 63 -3.63 8.50 -14.26
C ALA A 63 -2.39 8.58 -15.16
N GLU A 64 -1.18 8.51 -14.58
CA GLU A 64 0.09 8.47 -15.31
C GLU A 64 0.12 7.30 -16.29
N HIS A 65 -0.25 6.10 -15.82
CA HIS A 65 -0.32 4.91 -16.67
C HIS A 65 -1.31 5.08 -17.83
N ALA A 66 -2.49 5.63 -17.57
CA ALA A 66 -3.50 5.86 -18.61
C ALA A 66 -3.06 6.91 -19.65
N CYS A 67 -2.29 7.92 -19.25
CA CYS A 67 -1.74 8.92 -20.16
C CYS A 67 -0.62 8.36 -21.04
N LEU A 68 0.24 7.49 -20.51
CA LEU A 68 1.35 6.87 -21.25
C LEU A 68 0.89 5.80 -22.26
N GLN A 69 -0.33 5.30 -22.12
CA GLN A 69 -0.93 4.30 -23.01
C GLN A 69 -1.68 4.94 -24.20
N ARG A 70 -1.61 6.26 -24.36
CA ARG A 70 -2.16 7.02 -25.50
C ARG A 70 -1.07 7.28 -26.53
#